data_AF-A0A1V9YT86-F1
#
_entry.id   AF-A0A1V9YT86-F1
#
_cell.length_a   1.000
_cell.length_b   1.000
_cell.length_c   1.000
_cell.angle_alpha   90.00
_cell.angle_beta   90.00
_cell.angle_gamma   90.00
#
_symmetry.space_group_name_H-M   'P 1'
#
loop_
_entity.id
_entity.type
_entity.pdbx_description
1 polymer ?
#
loop_
_entity_poly.entity_id
_entity_poly.type
_entity_poly.pdbx_seq_one_letter_code
_entity_poly.pdbx_strand_id
1 'polypeptide(L)'
;MKKVIPLSFPPLNRSDNTHSTNRPSYGLALCGLYVVFATIVVLTTYALSSIANAPIFIGLNTQLFNHNIFNVPVTILLQGNGSFHTSNASSCDTIVSLGDLLSSAALMNHVKMIIYLKRQKPGQSNSHFQHINNLYGWNKATAQFYVDDHDMAMTCMVRRANYSMTSQGETFSVIDSVAFCSESTYDPKWICENVVDDGANTYAIQISKGEVTYIGVTKRKEVYMNAGAIANFTGGKYGPVFLQTVNAINEYQQEILQANAVFDVVPFGDCSNYNYQTKLGWLLQLQGSTTMTWQCDSLMDTNSLVLWCMTLYQAALQIFFLPQSAICIIPVQSSKNIVGLAILFVVFWGNENIQTLSTYIYQNPSFGLTFYGLCGPTQLASIVGIMTGNIIQMWFNPRIVIQTWIILLFSVVNWILVFYIEYFIFPKQNVNIVSKCALATSSNCFTFGSIKVNWYVSAIAFGSVTALAILTVYSHSRFVPAKVILPPTNSVLQYLKISDISVVATSPNGCIYTEKEGDVNVDKGILLIKNMLHISSSAMTRTTNALYWLIYHSLPSERIKKYYSNTIGTILIIHLDAGKITRSFSYQSIRDISTTSQ
;
A
#
# COMPACT_ATOMS: atom_id res chain seq x y z
N MET A 1 -29.81 4.96 23.44
CA MET A 1 -28.88 3.87 23.77
C MET A 1 -29.67 2.62 24.14
N LYS A 2 -29.76 1.64 23.24
CA LYS A 2 -30.45 0.37 23.48
C LYS A 2 -29.54 -0.55 24.31
N LYS A 3 -30.08 -1.12 25.38
CA LYS A 3 -29.44 -2.12 26.25
C LYS A 3 -28.88 -3.25 25.38
N VAL A 4 -27.55 -3.36 25.30
CA VAL A 4 -26.86 -4.52 24.75
C VAL A 4 -27.10 -5.66 25.75
N ILE A 5 -27.94 -6.61 25.36
CA ILE A 5 -28.13 -7.86 26.11
C ILE A 5 -26.82 -8.64 25.95
N PRO A 6 -26.06 -8.95 27.02
CA PRO A 6 -24.88 -9.78 26.89
C PRO A 6 -25.31 -11.16 26.38
N LEU A 7 -24.71 -11.61 25.28
CA LEU A 7 -24.77 -13.01 24.84
C LEU A 7 -24.06 -13.86 25.91
N SER A 8 -24.77 -14.24 26.97
CA SER A 8 -24.35 -15.31 27.86
C SER A 8 -24.64 -16.63 27.14
N PHE A 9 -23.62 -17.18 26.47
CA PHE A 9 -23.68 -18.55 25.99
C PHE A 9 -23.85 -19.46 27.21
N PRO A 10 -24.88 -20.32 27.28
CA PRO A 10 -24.90 -21.35 28.30
C PRO A 10 -23.61 -22.18 28.16
N PRO A 11 -22.89 -22.48 29.25
CA PRO A 11 -21.73 -23.35 29.17
C PRO A 11 -22.21 -24.67 28.58
N LEU A 12 -21.69 -25.03 27.39
CA LEU A 12 -21.71 -26.43 26.96
C LEU A 12 -21.18 -27.22 28.15
N ASN A 13 -22.01 -28.11 28.69
CA ASN A 13 -21.71 -28.90 29.88
C ASN A 13 -20.37 -29.59 29.65
N ARG A 14 -19.31 -29.00 30.21
CA ARG A 14 -17.93 -29.43 30.11
C ARG A 14 -17.74 -30.48 31.21
N SER A 15 -18.42 -31.62 31.06
CA SER A 15 -18.46 -32.66 32.09
C SER A 15 -17.19 -33.53 32.14
N ASP A 16 -16.24 -33.37 31.21
CA ASP A 16 -14.97 -34.08 31.26
C ASP A 16 -13.84 -33.16 31.75
N ASN A 17 -13.91 -32.77 33.02
CA ASN A 17 -12.77 -32.24 33.78
C ASN A 17 -11.94 -33.40 34.37
N THR A 18 -11.69 -34.45 33.59
CA THR A 18 -10.57 -35.35 33.91
C THR A 18 -9.30 -34.57 33.58
N HIS A 19 -8.49 -34.30 34.62
CA HIS A 19 -7.19 -33.65 34.51
C HIS A 19 -6.31 -34.35 33.45
N SER A 20 -6.45 -33.96 32.18
CA SER A 20 -5.53 -34.33 31.11
C SER A 20 -4.28 -33.49 31.33
N THR A 21 -3.13 -34.15 31.29
CA THR A 21 -1.82 -33.51 31.30
C THR A 21 -1.82 -32.33 30.32
N ASN A 22 -1.27 -31.18 30.75
CA ASN A 22 -1.18 -29.92 30.00
C ASN A 22 -0.52 -30.14 28.64
N ARG A 23 -1.29 -30.57 27.64
CA ARG A 23 -0.83 -30.67 26.28
C ARG A 23 -0.90 -29.28 25.64
N PRO A 24 0.20 -28.75 25.10
CA PRO A 24 0.13 -27.53 24.31
C PRO A 24 -0.78 -27.77 23.11
N SER A 25 -1.93 -27.09 23.06
CA SER A 25 -2.88 -27.15 21.95
C SER A 25 -2.35 -26.30 20.79
N TYR A 26 -1.34 -26.81 20.09
CA TYR A 26 -0.77 -26.14 18.91
C TYR A 26 -1.80 -25.94 17.79
N GLY A 27 -2.81 -26.81 17.71
CA GLY A 27 -3.95 -26.67 16.80
C GLY A 27 -4.71 -25.37 17.04
N LEU A 28 -5.07 -25.09 18.30
CA LEU A 28 -5.78 -23.88 18.67
C LEU A 28 -4.89 -22.63 18.56
N ALA A 29 -3.60 -22.73 18.89
CA ALA A 29 -2.65 -21.63 18.72
C ALA A 29 -2.49 -21.22 17.23
N LEU A 30 -2.30 -22.19 16.34
CA LEU A 30 -2.22 -21.94 14.89
C LEU A 30 -3.54 -21.37 14.35
N CYS A 31 -4.67 -21.90 14.85
CA CYS A 31 -5.98 -21.39 14.50
C CYS A 31 -6.15 -19.91 14.89
N GLY A 32 -5.74 -19.53 16.10
CA GLY A 32 -5.75 -18.15 16.56
C GLY A 32 -4.87 -17.24 15.69
N LEU A 33 -3.66 -17.70 15.33
CA LEU A 33 -2.77 -16.96 14.43
C LEU A 33 -3.44 -16.67 13.07
N TYR A 34 -4.11 -17.67 12.48
CA TYR A 34 -4.79 -17.48 11.19
C TYR A 34 -6.01 -16.59 11.27
N VAL A 35 -6.76 -16.60 12.38
CA VAL A 35 -7.83 -15.62 12.61
C VAL A 35 -7.26 -14.21 12.67
N VAL A 36 -6.13 -14.00 13.36
CA VAL A 36 -5.45 -12.70 13.40
C VAL A 36 -5.01 -12.28 12.00
N PHE A 37 -4.34 -13.16 11.25
CA PHE A 37 -3.90 -12.86 9.88
C PHE A 37 -5.09 -12.56 8.95
N ALA A 38 -6.16 -13.34 8.99
CA ALA A 38 -7.33 -13.10 8.15
C ALA A 38 -8.02 -11.78 8.51
N THR A 39 -8.05 -11.42 9.80
CA THR A 39 -8.59 -10.13 10.26
C THR A 39 -7.74 -8.97 9.77
N ILE A 40 -6.40 -9.09 9.86
CA ILE A 40 -5.48 -8.10 9.28
C ILE A 40 -5.77 -7.93 7.79
N VAL A 41 -5.88 -9.02 7.02
CA VAL A 41 -6.16 -8.96 5.58
C VAL A 41 -7.45 -8.20 5.28
N VAL A 42 -8.56 -8.47 5.97
CA VAL A 42 -9.82 -7.74 5.74
C VAL A 42 -9.70 -6.27 6.13
N LEU A 43 -9.09 -5.95 7.27
CA LEU A 43 -8.95 -4.57 7.73
C LEU A 43 -8.04 -3.74 6.81
N THR A 44 -6.91 -4.29 6.37
CA THR A 44 -6.02 -3.61 5.43
C THR A 44 -6.65 -3.49 4.05
N THR A 45 -7.37 -4.52 3.58
CA THR A 45 -8.12 -4.46 2.32
C THR A 45 -9.17 -3.35 2.37
N TYR A 46 -9.94 -3.26 3.45
CA TYR A 46 -10.94 -2.20 3.63
C TYR A 46 -10.30 -0.79 3.69
N ALA A 47 -9.19 -0.65 4.43
CA ALA A 47 -8.45 0.62 4.49
C ALA A 47 -7.91 1.02 3.11
N LEU A 48 -7.33 0.09 2.36
CA LEU A 48 -6.85 0.33 1.00
C LEU A 48 -7.98 0.63 0.02
N SER A 49 -9.13 -0.05 0.14
CA SER A 49 -10.32 0.20 -0.67
C SER A 49 -10.87 1.62 -0.46
N SER A 50 -10.79 2.15 0.77
CA SER A 50 -11.20 3.54 1.06
C SER A 50 -10.35 4.62 0.37
N ILE A 51 -9.16 4.27 -0.11
CA ILE A 51 -8.22 5.17 -0.78
C ILE A 51 -8.03 4.86 -2.28
N ALA A 52 -8.59 3.75 -2.75
CA ALA A 52 -8.45 3.33 -4.13
C ALA A 52 -9.42 4.09 -5.04
N ASN A 53 -8.93 4.48 -6.22
CA ASN A 53 -9.70 5.15 -7.26
C ASN A 53 -10.39 6.45 -6.79
N ALA A 54 -9.95 7.02 -5.67
CA ALA A 54 -10.49 8.22 -5.07
C ALA A 54 -9.37 9.26 -4.85
N PRO A 55 -9.65 10.56 -5.09
CA PRO A 55 -8.70 11.62 -4.79
C PRO A 55 -8.63 11.84 -3.27
N ILE A 56 -7.44 11.69 -2.71
CA ILE A 56 -7.20 11.88 -1.28
C ILE A 56 -6.39 13.13 -1.09
N PHE A 57 -6.90 14.05 -0.28
CA PHE A 57 -6.16 15.22 0.12
C PHE A 57 -5.04 14.81 1.07
N ILE A 58 -3.80 15.06 0.65
CA ILE A 58 -2.61 14.71 1.39
C ILE A 58 -2.09 15.90 2.22
N GLY A 59 -2.60 17.10 1.95
CA GLY A 59 -2.21 18.30 2.67
C GLY A 59 -1.29 19.21 1.86
N LEU A 60 -0.68 20.14 2.61
CA LEU A 60 0.29 21.07 2.07
C LEU A 60 1.65 20.37 1.95
N ASN A 61 2.12 20.23 0.72
CA ASN A 61 3.46 19.75 0.43
C ASN A 61 4.40 20.94 0.38
N THR A 62 5.35 20.97 1.32
CA THR A 62 6.49 21.89 1.26
C THR A 62 7.65 21.17 0.60
N GLN A 63 8.05 21.62 -0.59
CA GLN A 63 9.23 21.08 -1.23
C GLN A 63 10.43 21.95 -0.94
N LEU A 64 11.47 21.31 -0.42
CA LEU A 64 12.75 21.89 -0.10
C LEU A 64 13.77 21.42 -1.14
N PHE A 65 14.34 22.34 -1.93
CA PHE A 65 15.46 21.98 -2.80
C PHE A 65 16.76 22.10 -1.98
N ASN A 66 17.38 20.98 -1.64
CA ASN A 66 18.57 20.90 -0.76
C ASN A 66 19.84 20.36 -1.45
N HIS A 67 19.88 20.36 -2.79
CA HIS A 67 21.01 19.85 -3.57
C HIS A 67 21.75 20.99 -4.30
N ASN A 68 22.98 20.71 -4.75
CA ASN A 68 23.79 21.66 -5.51
C ASN A 68 23.07 22.03 -6.81
N ILE A 69 22.69 23.30 -6.91
CA ILE A 69 21.89 23.90 -7.98
C ILE A 69 22.59 23.97 -9.33
N PHE A 70 23.89 23.68 -9.38
CA PHE A 70 24.67 23.63 -10.61
C PHE A 70 24.88 22.21 -11.15
N ASN A 71 24.45 21.18 -10.40
CA ASN A 71 24.64 19.77 -10.74
C ASN A 71 23.29 19.05 -10.84
N VAL A 72 22.41 19.59 -11.68
CA VAL A 72 21.05 19.08 -11.81
C VAL A 72 20.87 18.44 -13.20
N PRO A 73 20.61 17.12 -13.29
CA PRO A 73 20.47 16.46 -14.59
C PRO A 73 19.19 16.92 -15.30
N VAL A 74 19.36 17.60 -16.45
CA VAL A 74 18.26 17.96 -17.35
C VAL A 74 17.71 16.69 -17.98
N THR A 75 16.47 16.32 -17.64
CA THR A 75 15.89 15.03 -18.05
C THR A 75 14.75 15.16 -19.06
N ILE A 76 14.16 16.35 -19.22
CA ILE A 76 13.13 16.62 -20.24
C ILE A 76 13.36 18.03 -20.80
N LEU A 77 13.75 18.12 -22.07
CA LEU A 77 13.69 19.37 -22.83
C LEU A 77 12.33 19.46 -23.49
N LEU A 78 11.61 20.57 -23.28
CA LEU A 78 10.44 20.89 -24.10
C LEU A 78 10.91 21.00 -25.55
N GLN A 79 10.46 20.07 -26.40
CA GLN A 79 10.83 20.03 -27.82
C GLN A 79 10.07 21.15 -28.55
N GLY A 80 10.74 22.28 -28.80
CA GLY A 80 10.28 23.36 -29.67
C GLY A 80 11.13 23.40 -30.94
N ASN A 81 10.51 23.47 -32.12
CA ASN A 81 11.20 23.67 -33.39
C ASN A 81 11.03 25.13 -33.83
N GLY A 82 12.12 25.85 -34.03
CA GLY A 82 12.12 27.24 -34.46
C GLY A 82 13.48 27.64 -35.03
N SER A 83 13.50 28.43 -36.09
CA SER A 83 14.72 28.94 -36.73
C SER A 83 15.09 30.31 -36.17
N PHE A 84 16.34 30.49 -35.74
CA PHE A 84 16.88 31.77 -35.27
C PHE A 84 18.01 32.26 -36.15
N HIS A 85 17.98 33.55 -36.49
CA HIS A 85 19.11 34.26 -37.09
C HIS A 85 19.97 34.86 -35.98
N THR A 86 21.07 34.20 -35.64
CA THR A 86 22.04 34.65 -34.64
C THR A 86 23.10 35.54 -35.30
N SER A 87 22.88 36.84 -35.36
CA SER A 87 23.90 37.78 -35.86
C SER A 87 24.73 38.47 -34.76
N ASN A 88 24.38 38.37 -33.46
CA ASN A 88 25.08 39.11 -32.39
C ASN A 88 25.29 38.34 -31.06
N ALA A 89 25.23 37.00 -31.04
CA ALA A 89 25.52 36.25 -29.82
C ALA A 89 27.04 36.01 -29.68
N SER A 90 27.72 36.83 -28.90
CA SER A 90 29.07 36.53 -28.42
C SER A 90 29.06 35.24 -27.59
N SER A 91 30.10 34.42 -27.76
CA SER A 91 30.34 33.10 -27.16
C SER A 91 29.66 32.86 -25.81
N CYS A 92 28.54 32.12 -25.81
CA CYS A 92 28.02 31.50 -24.60
C CYS A 92 28.77 30.18 -24.40
N ASP A 93 29.54 30.09 -23.31
CA ASP A 93 30.11 28.82 -22.87
C ASP A 93 28.97 27.83 -22.54
N THR A 94 29.14 26.64 -23.08
CA THR A 94 28.11 25.65 -23.38
C THR A 94 27.60 24.90 -22.14
N ILE A 95 26.44 25.27 -21.57
CA ILE A 95 25.38 24.38 -20.99
C ILE A 95 24.04 25.15 -20.89
N VAL A 96 23.52 25.70 -21.99
CA VAL A 96 22.22 26.42 -21.98
C VAL A 96 21.31 25.81 -23.05
N SER A 97 20.11 25.36 -22.68
CA SER A 97 19.19 24.80 -23.67
C SER A 97 18.69 25.88 -24.63
N LEU A 98 18.34 25.51 -25.86
CA LEU A 98 17.86 26.47 -26.87
C LEU A 98 16.60 27.23 -26.38
N GLY A 99 15.72 26.58 -25.61
CA GLY A 99 14.57 27.25 -24.97
C GLY A 99 14.96 28.27 -23.89
N ASP A 100 16.04 28.02 -23.15
CA ASP A 100 16.59 28.97 -22.18
C ASP A 100 17.21 30.19 -22.88
N LEU A 101 17.85 29.98 -24.03
CA LEU A 101 18.42 31.06 -24.86
C LEU A 101 17.33 31.97 -25.45
N LEU A 102 16.17 31.42 -25.80
CA LEU A 102 15.05 32.15 -26.37
C LEU A 102 14.20 32.88 -25.33
N SER A 103 13.95 32.23 -24.19
CA SER A 103 13.29 32.86 -23.06
C SER A 103 14.17 33.98 -22.48
N SER A 104 15.48 33.75 -22.30
CA SER A 104 16.41 34.76 -21.78
C SER A 104 16.55 35.99 -22.69
N ALA A 105 16.71 35.81 -24.01
CA ALA A 105 16.86 36.95 -24.93
C ALA A 105 15.60 37.82 -25.02
N ALA A 106 14.41 37.19 -25.09
CA ALA A 106 13.15 37.90 -25.19
C ALA A 106 12.73 38.55 -23.85
N LEU A 107 12.97 37.86 -22.74
CA LEU A 107 12.80 38.39 -21.39
C LEU A 107 13.76 39.53 -21.12
N MET A 108 15.02 39.45 -21.56
CA MET A 108 16.01 40.51 -21.42
C MET A 108 15.56 41.83 -22.06
N ASN A 109 14.93 41.80 -23.23
CA ASN A 109 14.47 43.03 -23.89
C ASN A 109 13.35 43.73 -23.11
N HIS A 110 12.43 42.97 -22.49
CA HIS A 110 11.37 43.54 -21.65
C HIS A 110 11.83 43.89 -20.24
N VAL A 111 12.74 43.13 -19.64
CA VAL A 111 13.40 43.47 -18.38
C VAL A 111 14.15 44.79 -18.53
N LYS A 112 14.93 44.93 -19.61
CA LYS A 112 15.57 46.21 -19.97
C LYS A 112 14.53 47.31 -20.13
N MET A 113 13.39 47.04 -20.78
CA MET A 113 12.30 48.02 -20.93
C MET A 113 11.67 48.42 -19.58
N ILE A 114 11.42 47.49 -18.66
CA ILE A 114 10.86 47.78 -17.32
C ILE A 114 11.82 48.66 -16.51
N ILE A 115 13.12 48.33 -16.55
CA ILE A 115 14.17 49.14 -15.92
C ILE A 115 14.26 50.52 -16.59
N TYR A 116 14.16 50.58 -17.92
CA TYR A 116 14.15 51.84 -18.70
C TYR A 116 12.92 52.71 -18.42
N LEU A 117 11.73 52.10 -18.29
CA LEU A 117 10.46 52.80 -18.09
C LEU A 117 10.38 53.46 -16.72
N LYS A 118 11.11 52.96 -15.71
CA LYS A 118 11.16 53.59 -14.38
C LYS A 118 12.20 54.70 -14.25
N ARG A 119 13.28 54.75 -15.06
CA ARG A 119 14.31 55.81 -14.95
C ARG A 119 14.89 56.22 -16.30
N GLN A 120 14.60 57.48 -16.69
CA GLN A 120 15.11 58.18 -17.88
C GLN A 120 16.62 58.49 -17.82
N LYS A 121 17.51 57.52 -17.97
CA LYS A 121 18.87 57.81 -18.46
C LYS A 121 19.34 56.79 -19.49
N PRO A 122 19.49 57.18 -20.77
CA PRO A 122 20.06 56.33 -21.78
C PRO A 122 21.58 56.29 -21.61
N GLY A 123 22.07 55.28 -20.90
CA GLY A 123 23.49 54.94 -20.78
C GLY A 123 23.69 53.45 -21.05
N GLN A 124 24.83 53.11 -21.63
CA GLN A 124 25.22 51.73 -21.94
C GLN A 124 25.60 51.00 -20.65
N SER A 125 24.59 50.58 -19.88
CA SER A 125 24.80 49.81 -18.65
C SER A 125 25.03 48.34 -18.99
N ASN A 126 26.13 47.78 -18.50
CA ASN A 126 26.40 46.35 -18.59
C ASN A 126 25.38 45.60 -17.72
N SER A 127 24.59 44.74 -18.36
CA SER A 127 23.63 43.87 -17.68
C SER A 127 24.23 42.48 -17.54
N HIS A 128 24.34 41.97 -16.32
CA HIS A 128 24.82 40.62 -16.06
C HIS A 128 23.65 39.67 -15.83
N PHE A 129 23.81 38.41 -16.24
CA PHE A 129 22.81 37.38 -16.04
C PHE A 129 23.45 36.17 -15.36
N GLN A 130 22.73 35.61 -14.39
CA GLN A 130 23.00 34.27 -13.88
C GLN A 130 21.72 33.45 -14.02
N HIS A 131 21.83 32.42 -14.84
CA HIS A 131 20.79 31.41 -14.92
C HIS A 131 20.99 30.41 -13.77
N ILE A 132 19.97 30.23 -12.95
CA ILE A 132 19.95 29.19 -11.93
C ILE A 132 19.09 28.05 -12.45
N ASN A 133 19.77 26.99 -12.89
CA ASN A 133 19.14 25.82 -13.47
C ASN A 133 18.70 24.86 -12.34
N ASN A 134 17.46 24.96 -11.86
CA ASN A 134 16.91 24.04 -10.88
C ASN A 134 16.12 22.88 -11.53
N LEU A 135 16.61 22.30 -12.63
CA LEU A 135 15.90 21.29 -13.42
C LEU A 135 16.01 19.85 -12.87
N TYR A 136 15.66 19.60 -11.60
CA TYR A 136 15.64 18.22 -11.06
C TYR A 136 14.35 17.52 -11.53
N GLY A 137 14.06 17.50 -12.83
CA GLY A 137 12.77 17.02 -13.35
C GLY A 137 11.56 17.87 -12.92
N TRP A 138 11.76 18.96 -12.19
CA TRP A 138 10.74 19.96 -11.83
C TRP A 138 10.97 21.21 -12.67
N ASN A 139 10.55 21.19 -13.94
CA ASN A 139 10.69 22.26 -14.94
C ASN A 139 10.49 23.71 -14.42
N LYS A 140 11.52 24.32 -13.78
CA LYS A 140 11.41 25.62 -13.11
C LYS A 140 12.64 26.46 -13.41
N ALA A 141 12.69 26.99 -14.64
CA ALA A 141 13.74 27.92 -15.05
C ALA A 141 13.63 29.22 -14.21
N THR A 142 14.72 29.56 -13.52
CA THR A 142 14.85 30.81 -12.76
C THR A 142 16.04 31.58 -13.32
N ALA A 143 15.85 32.86 -13.59
CA ALA A 143 16.91 33.75 -14.06
C ALA A 143 16.98 34.98 -13.17
N GLN A 144 18.20 35.37 -12.83
CA GLN A 144 18.49 36.57 -12.06
C GLN A 144 19.21 37.57 -12.96
N PHE A 145 18.81 38.83 -12.83
CA PHE A 145 19.35 39.95 -13.60
C PHE A 145 19.74 41.07 -12.65
N TYR A 146 20.88 41.69 -12.90
CA TYR A 146 21.22 42.98 -12.30
C TYR A 146 21.91 43.88 -13.32
N VAL A 147 21.95 45.16 -13.01
CA VAL A 147 22.59 46.20 -13.83
C VAL A 147 23.71 46.81 -13.01
N ASP A 148 24.92 46.87 -13.58
CA ASP A 148 26.05 47.54 -12.92
C ASP A 148 25.68 48.98 -12.52
N ASP A 149 26.21 49.45 -11.39
CA ASP A 149 25.98 50.78 -10.82
C ASP A 149 24.53 51.07 -10.35
N HIS A 150 23.70 50.03 -10.18
CA HIS A 150 22.33 50.16 -9.69
C HIS A 150 22.08 49.28 -8.46
N ASP A 151 21.44 49.83 -7.43
CA ASP A 151 21.07 49.12 -6.19
C ASP A 151 19.87 48.16 -6.35
N MET A 152 19.50 47.82 -7.60
CA MET A 152 18.33 47.02 -7.93
C MET A 152 18.72 45.78 -8.71
N ALA A 153 18.18 44.64 -8.28
CA ALA A 153 18.17 43.41 -9.03
C ALA A 153 16.74 43.03 -9.41
N MET A 154 16.60 42.18 -10.42
CA MET A 154 15.33 41.60 -10.82
C MET A 154 15.46 40.10 -10.97
N THR A 155 14.57 39.39 -10.29
CA THR A 155 14.47 37.94 -10.36
C THR A 155 13.25 37.57 -11.17
N CYS A 156 13.44 36.80 -12.23
CA CYS A 156 12.35 36.29 -13.04
C CYS A 156 12.29 34.76 -12.97
N MET A 157 11.08 34.24 -12.72
CA MET A 157 10.81 32.81 -12.82
C MET A 157 9.77 32.56 -13.92
N VAL A 158 10.05 31.60 -14.80
CA VAL A 158 9.10 31.20 -15.86
C VAL A 158 8.27 30.01 -15.37
N ARG A 159 6.95 30.13 -15.45
CA ARG A 159 5.99 29.07 -15.08
C ARG A 159 4.80 29.03 -15.99
N ARG A 160 4.20 27.84 -16.12
CA ARG A 160 2.88 27.71 -16.74
C ARG A 160 1.83 28.27 -15.79
N ALA A 161 1.01 29.16 -16.30
CA ALA A 161 -0.11 29.75 -15.57
C ALA A 161 -1.37 29.72 -16.44
N ASN A 162 -2.51 29.52 -15.80
CA ASN A 162 -3.80 29.75 -16.42
C ASN A 162 -4.21 31.20 -16.13
N TYR A 163 -4.54 31.99 -17.14
CA TYR A 163 -5.01 33.35 -16.91
C TYR A 163 -6.23 33.67 -17.75
N SER A 164 -7.13 34.48 -17.18
CA SER A 164 -8.38 34.92 -17.81
C SER A 164 -8.56 36.42 -17.65
N MET A 165 -9.12 37.05 -18.68
CA MET A 165 -9.46 38.47 -18.63
C MET A 165 -10.76 38.64 -17.84
N THR A 166 -10.78 39.58 -16.88
CA THR A 166 -11.97 39.89 -16.08
C THR A 166 -13.22 40.17 -16.92
N SER A 167 -13.03 40.75 -18.11
CA SER A 167 -14.11 41.14 -19.02
C SER A 167 -14.68 39.98 -19.86
N GLN A 168 -13.98 38.84 -19.97
CA GLN A 168 -14.38 37.73 -20.84
C GLN A 168 -14.85 36.48 -20.07
N GLY A 169 -14.60 36.40 -18.76
CA GLY A 169 -15.00 35.27 -17.91
C GLY A 169 -14.10 34.04 -18.04
N GLU A 170 -14.31 33.04 -17.18
CA GLU A 170 -13.45 31.84 -17.08
C GLU A 170 -13.41 30.98 -18.36
N THR A 171 -14.42 31.08 -19.23
CA THR A 171 -14.53 30.29 -20.47
C THR A 171 -13.47 30.62 -21.53
N PHE A 172 -12.73 31.72 -21.38
CA PHE A 172 -11.64 32.13 -22.28
C PHE A 172 -10.25 32.06 -21.63
N SER A 173 -10.09 31.23 -20.60
CA SER A 173 -8.82 31.10 -19.89
C SER A 173 -7.73 30.50 -20.80
N VAL A 174 -6.56 31.14 -20.84
CA VAL A 174 -5.40 30.71 -21.64
C VAL A 174 -4.34 30.12 -20.72
N ILE A 175 -3.85 28.92 -21.06
CA ILE A 175 -2.71 28.30 -20.40
C ILE A 175 -1.46 28.55 -21.23
N ASP A 176 -0.52 29.32 -20.70
CA ASP A 176 0.74 29.62 -21.38
C ASP A 176 1.92 29.77 -20.38
N SER A 177 3.13 29.91 -20.92
CA SER A 177 4.33 30.23 -20.14
C SER A 177 4.33 31.71 -19.78
N VAL A 178 4.35 32.01 -18.49
CA VAL A 178 4.38 33.35 -17.93
C VAL A 178 5.64 33.51 -17.09
N ALA A 179 6.41 34.57 -17.36
CA ALA A 179 7.50 34.99 -16.51
C ALA A 179 7.00 35.93 -15.42
N PHE A 180 7.34 35.60 -14.17
CA PHE A 180 7.06 36.38 -12.98
C PHE A 180 8.35 37.06 -12.55
N CYS A 181 8.48 38.34 -12.88
CA CYS A 181 9.65 39.15 -12.56
C CYS A 181 9.36 40.02 -11.34
N SER A 182 10.22 39.97 -10.31
CA SER A 182 10.07 40.81 -9.13
C SER A 182 11.32 41.62 -8.87
N GLU A 183 11.13 42.86 -8.44
CA GLU A 183 12.20 43.75 -8.02
C GLU A 183 12.72 43.34 -6.65
N SER A 184 14.04 43.31 -6.50
CA SER A 184 14.72 43.11 -5.22
C SER A 184 15.86 44.13 -5.07
N THR A 185 16.30 44.33 -3.83
CA THR A 185 17.56 45.04 -3.58
C THR A 185 18.71 44.22 -4.13
N TYR A 186 19.68 44.87 -4.77
CA TYR A 186 20.88 44.21 -5.25
C TYR A 186 21.68 43.61 -4.07
N ASP A 187 22.03 42.33 -4.16
CA ASP A 187 22.96 41.69 -3.22
C ASP A 187 24.37 41.72 -3.82
N PRO A 188 25.34 42.40 -3.19
CA PRO A 188 26.72 42.45 -3.70
C PRO A 188 27.40 41.08 -3.72
N LYS A 189 26.83 40.04 -3.08
CA LYS A 189 27.32 38.67 -3.16
C LYS A 189 26.61 37.83 -4.24
N TRP A 190 25.60 38.38 -4.90
CA TRP A 190 24.93 37.86 -6.09
C TRP A 190 24.37 36.44 -6.00
N ILE A 191 23.70 36.11 -4.89
CA ILE A 191 23.06 34.79 -4.68
C ILE A 191 21.63 34.90 -4.14
N CYS A 192 21.32 36.00 -3.47
CA CYS A 192 20.11 36.19 -2.69
C CYS A 192 18.98 36.95 -3.36
N GLU A 193 19.08 37.30 -4.65
CA GLU A 193 18.07 38.09 -5.37
C GLU A 193 16.70 37.40 -5.44
N ASN A 194 16.66 36.10 -5.16
CA ASN A 194 15.42 35.33 -5.05
C ASN A 194 14.65 35.59 -3.73
N VAL A 195 15.28 36.24 -2.75
CA VAL A 195 14.64 36.73 -1.53
C VAL A 195 13.96 38.05 -1.87
N VAL A 196 12.66 37.97 -2.16
CA VAL A 196 11.84 39.11 -2.55
C VAL A 196 10.84 39.39 -1.45
N ASP A 197 10.73 40.65 -1.03
CA ASP A 197 9.76 41.09 -0.02
C ASP A 197 8.30 40.88 -0.48
N ASP A 198 7.41 40.52 0.44
CA ASP A 198 5.99 40.28 0.18
C ASP A 198 5.26 41.51 -0.42
N GLY A 199 5.74 42.72 -0.13
CA GLY A 199 5.25 43.98 -0.67
C GLY A 199 5.87 44.39 -2.01
N ALA A 200 6.85 43.64 -2.52
CA ALA A 200 7.47 43.93 -3.81
C ALA A 200 6.47 43.78 -4.96
N ASN A 201 6.69 44.53 -6.03
CA ASN A 201 5.90 44.40 -7.25
C ASN A 201 6.39 43.19 -8.04
N THR A 202 5.48 42.28 -8.38
CA THR A 202 5.71 41.16 -9.29
C THR A 202 4.99 41.42 -10.60
N TYR A 203 5.75 41.49 -11.69
CA TYR A 203 5.31 41.70 -13.05
C TYR A 203 5.11 40.34 -13.74
N ALA A 204 3.94 40.14 -14.34
CA ALA A 204 3.65 38.96 -15.15
C ALA A 204 3.81 39.30 -16.64
N ILE A 205 4.55 38.45 -17.35
CA ILE A 205 4.89 38.63 -18.74
C ILE A 205 4.66 37.30 -19.46
N GLN A 206 3.69 37.25 -20.38
CA GLN A 206 3.47 36.09 -21.24
C GLN A 206 4.64 35.92 -22.21
N ILE A 207 5.12 34.70 -22.39
CA ILE A 207 6.13 34.33 -23.38
C ILE A 207 5.52 33.26 -24.28
N SER A 208 5.09 33.64 -25.48
CA SER A 208 4.41 32.74 -26.42
C SER A 208 5.00 32.88 -27.81
N LYS A 209 5.48 31.78 -28.40
CA LYS A 209 6.00 31.73 -29.78
C LYS A 209 7.05 32.81 -30.10
N GLY A 210 7.85 33.22 -29.12
CA GLY A 210 8.86 34.28 -29.27
C GLY A 210 8.30 35.71 -29.15
N GLU A 211 6.97 35.88 -29.04
CA GLU A 211 6.34 37.13 -28.64
C GLU A 211 6.23 37.22 -27.12
N VAL A 212 6.44 38.42 -26.61
CA VAL A 212 6.43 38.69 -25.17
C VAL A 212 5.43 39.79 -24.88
N THR A 213 4.43 39.49 -24.07
CA THR A 213 3.32 40.38 -23.78
C THR A 213 3.19 40.66 -22.29
N TYR A 214 3.18 41.93 -21.92
CA TYR A 214 2.99 42.34 -20.53
C TYR A 214 1.53 42.11 -20.07
N ILE A 215 1.35 41.21 -19.11
CA ILE A 215 0.04 40.85 -18.55
C ILE A 215 -0.39 41.85 -17.48
N GLY A 216 0.53 42.28 -16.63
CA GLY A 216 0.25 43.24 -15.55
C GLY A 216 1.20 43.13 -14.37
N VAL A 217 0.86 43.81 -13.28
CA VAL A 217 1.59 43.82 -12.02
C VAL A 217 0.67 43.52 -10.84
N THR A 218 1.21 42.85 -9.83
CA THR A 218 0.57 42.63 -8.53
C THR A 218 1.61 42.64 -7.41
N LYS A 219 1.17 42.54 -6.15
CA LYS A 219 2.07 42.41 -5.00
C LYS A 219 2.55 40.98 -4.85
N ARG A 220 3.81 40.79 -4.45
CA ARG A 220 4.44 39.46 -4.33
C ARG A 220 3.58 38.50 -3.49
N LYS A 221 3.04 38.96 -2.37
CA LYS A 221 2.13 38.19 -1.50
C LYS A 221 0.91 37.56 -2.20
N GLU A 222 0.46 38.11 -3.33
CA GLU A 222 -0.69 37.58 -4.09
C GLU A 222 -0.31 36.32 -4.87
N VAL A 223 0.97 36.13 -5.18
CA VAL A 223 1.50 35.00 -5.98
C VAL A 223 2.45 34.09 -5.21
N TYR A 224 2.69 34.42 -3.94
CA TYR A 224 3.71 33.84 -3.07
C TYR A 224 3.06 33.04 -1.94
N MET A 225 3.50 31.78 -1.74
CA MET A 225 3.04 30.90 -0.64
C MET A 225 1.51 30.91 -0.48
N ASN A 226 0.80 30.92 -1.60
CA ASN A 226 -0.64 31.04 -1.68
C ASN A 226 -1.18 29.98 -2.65
N ALA A 227 -1.03 28.72 -2.24
CA ALA A 227 -1.29 27.56 -3.07
C ALA A 227 -2.74 27.54 -3.59
N GLY A 228 -2.90 27.55 -4.91
CA GLY A 228 -4.22 27.52 -5.57
C GLY A 228 -4.99 28.84 -5.59
N ALA A 229 -4.43 29.91 -5.02
CA ALA A 229 -5.06 31.23 -5.07
C ALA A 229 -5.03 31.83 -6.48
N ILE A 230 -6.01 32.71 -6.72
CA ILE A 230 -6.14 33.48 -7.93
C ILE A 230 -5.54 34.87 -7.66
N ALA A 231 -4.43 35.17 -8.31
CA ALA A 231 -3.77 36.47 -8.23
C ALA A 231 -4.43 37.45 -9.22
N ASN A 232 -4.68 38.68 -8.76
CA ASN A 232 -5.21 39.74 -9.60
C ASN A 232 -4.07 40.63 -10.10
N PHE A 233 -3.85 40.67 -11.41
CA PHE A 233 -2.87 41.50 -12.08
C PHE A 233 -3.55 42.68 -12.75
N THR A 234 -2.95 43.88 -12.62
CA THR A 234 -3.49 45.12 -13.20
C THR A 234 -2.44 45.88 -13.99
N GLY A 235 -2.84 46.89 -14.75
CA GLY A 235 -1.93 47.78 -15.49
C GLY A 235 -1.38 47.21 -16.81
N GLY A 236 -1.77 45.99 -17.19
CA GLY A 236 -1.43 45.41 -18.50
C GLY A 236 -2.37 45.85 -19.63
N LYS A 237 -2.00 45.49 -20.86
CA LYS A 237 -2.73 45.84 -22.09
C LYS A 237 -4.18 45.33 -22.11
N TYR A 238 -4.46 44.25 -21.38
CA TYR A 238 -5.75 43.55 -21.38
C TYR A 238 -6.67 43.97 -20.22
N GLY A 239 -6.32 45.00 -19.45
CA GLY A 239 -7.04 45.36 -18.22
C GLY A 239 -6.73 44.40 -17.07
N PRO A 240 -7.60 44.28 -16.05
CA PRO A 240 -7.40 43.35 -14.95
C PRO A 240 -7.45 41.89 -15.41
N VAL A 241 -6.42 41.11 -15.06
CA VAL A 241 -6.27 39.71 -15.43
C VAL A 241 -6.18 38.87 -14.17
N PHE A 242 -6.99 37.82 -14.10
CA PHE A 242 -6.88 36.81 -13.05
C PHE A 242 -5.91 35.73 -13.50
N LEU A 243 -4.96 35.40 -12.63
CA LEU A 243 -3.95 34.40 -12.89
C LEU A 243 -3.99 33.34 -11.80
N GLN A 244 -4.00 32.08 -12.23
CA GLN A 244 -3.98 30.92 -11.37
C GLN A 244 -2.86 29.97 -11.80
N THR A 245 -2.33 29.23 -10.83
CA THR A 245 -1.39 28.14 -11.10
C THR A 245 -2.04 27.04 -11.95
N VAL A 246 -1.27 26.42 -12.85
CA VAL A 246 -1.72 25.22 -13.55
C VAL A 246 -1.45 24.02 -12.67
N ASN A 247 -2.41 23.12 -12.58
CA ASN A 247 -2.27 21.92 -11.78
C ASN A 247 -1.15 21.02 -12.31
N ALA A 248 -0.22 20.63 -11.43
CA ALA A 248 0.89 19.77 -11.79
C ALA A 248 0.54 18.31 -11.47
N ILE A 249 0.36 17.50 -12.51
CA ILE A 249 0.08 16.07 -12.36
C ILE A 249 1.40 15.31 -12.49
N ASN A 250 1.83 14.68 -11.40
CA ASN A 250 2.94 13.74 -11.40
C ASN A 250 2.40 12.32 -11.46
N GLU A 251 2.84 11.57 -12.46
CA GLU A 251 2.45 10.19 -12.70
C GLU A 251 3.56 9.25 -12.22
N TYR A 252 3.17 8.16 -11.54
CA TYR A 252 4.08 7.13 -11.06
C TYR A 252 3.62 5.77 -11.59
N GLN A 253 4.56 5.04 -12.18
CA GLN A 253 4.35 3.70 -12.76
C GLN A 253 3.17 3.64 -13.75
N GLN A 254 3.17 4.51 -14.76
CA GLN A 254 2.20 4.44 -15.86
C GLN A 254 0.74 4.48 -15.36
N GLU A 255 0.39 5.55 -14.64
CA GLU A 255 -0.96 5.85 -14.10
C GLU A 255 -1.36 5.15 -12.80
N ILE A 256 -0.64 4.12 -12.34
CA ILE A 256 -0.96 3.42 -11.08
C ILE A 256 -1.13 4.41 -9.93
N LEU A 257 -0.28 5.43 -9.85
CA LEU A 257 -0.42 6.50 -8.86
C LEU A 257 -0.23 7.86 -9.50
N GLN A 258 -1.17 8.76 -9.21
CA GLN A 258 -1.13 10.15 -9.66
C GLN A 258 -1.09 11.05 -8.45
N ALA A 259 -0.07 11.90 -8.37
CA ALA A 259 0.00 12.97 -7.39
C ALA A 259 -0.29 14.29 -8.10
N ASN A 260 -1.44 14.86 -7.80
CA ASN A 260 -1.92 16.08 -8.40
C ASN A 260 -1.73 17.24 -7.42
N ALA A 261 -0.87 18.18 -7.78
CA ALA A 261 -0.41 19.23 -6.89
C ALA A 261 -0.68 20.61 -7.49
N VAL A 262 -1.48 21.38 -6.74
CA VAL A 262 -1.72 22.79 -7.00
C VAL A 262 -0.70 23.58 -6.20
N PHE A 263 0.42 23.94 -6.83
CA PHE A 263 1.50 24.70 -6.20
C PHE A 263 1.28 26.20 -6.26
N ASP A 264 1.98 26.95 -5.40
CA ASP A 264 2.10 28.40 -5.52
C ASP A 264 2.50 28.84 -6.93
N VAL A 265 2.14 30.06 -7.30
CA VAL A 265 2.58 30.64 -8.57
C VAL A 265 4.09 30.88 -8.54
N VAL A 266 4.69 31.36 -7.45
CA VAL A 266 6.15 31.60 -7.35
C VAL A 266 6.73 31.08 -6.01
N PRO A 267 7.92 30.42 -5.98
CA PRO A 267 8.56 29.94 -4.76
C PRO A 267 9.07 31.06 -3.85
N PHE A 268 9.35 30.66 -2.62
CA PHE A 268 10.26 31.34 -1.71
C PHE A 268 11.71 30.94 -1.98
N GLY A 269 12.60 31.92 -2.02
CA GLY A 269 14.03 31.71 -1.90
C GLY A 269 14.51 32.20 -0.54
N ASP A 270 15.38 31.43 0.11
CA ASP A 270 16.19 31.85 1.25
C ASP A 270 17.63 31.41 1.03
N CYS A 271 18.56 32.34 1.18
CA CYS A 271 19.98 32.16 0.94
C CYS A 271 20.81 32.45 2.19
N SER A 272 20.17 32.70 3.34
CA SER A 272 20.83 33.09 4.60
C SER A 272 21.90 32.08 5.04
N ASN A 273 21.67 30.80 4.75
CA ASN A 273 22.56 29.69 5.07
C ASN A 273 23.43 29.22 3.90
N TYR A 274 23.47 29.97 2.79
CA TYR A 274 24.25 29.58 1.62
C TYR A 274 25.76 29.67 1.87
N ASN A 275 26.46 28.57 1.63
CA ASN A 275 27.91 28.46 1.76
C ASN A 275 28.57 28.51 0.37
N TYR A 276 29.35 29.55 0.14
CA TYR A 276 30.05 29.83 -1.13
C TYR A 276 31.08 28.76 -1.52
N GLN A 277 31.69 28.08 -0.54
CA GLN A 277 32.71 27.06 -0.81
C GLN A 277 32.08 25.74 -1.27
N THR A 278 30.98 25.33 -0.63
CA THR A 278 30.31 24.06 -0.91
C THR A 278 29.19 24.20 -1.95
N LYS A 279 28.74 25.42 -2.23
CA LYS A 279 27.55 25.73 -3.05
C LYS A 279 26.26 25.08 -2.52
N LEU A 280 26.16 24.91 -1.20
CA LEU A 280 25.03 24.32 -0.49
C LEU A 280 24.37 25.34 0.43
N GLY A 281 23.14 25.06 0.88
CA GLY A 281 22.44 25.89 1.87
C GLY A 281 21.56 26.99 1.28
N TRP A 282 21.45 27.07 -0.05
CA TRP A 282 20.39 27.85 -0.70
C TRP A 282 19.10 27.04 -0.67
N LEU A 283 18.04 27.71 -0.24
CA LEU A 283 16.75 27.15 0.03
C LEU A 283 15.75 27.69 -0.98
N LEU A 284 15.18 26.81 -1.79
CA LEU A 284 13.94 27.11 -2.49
C LEU A 284 12.81 26.33 -1.82
N GLN A 285 11.75 27.04 -1.45
CA GLN A 285 10.57 26.46 -0.85
C GLN A 285 9.34 26.77 -1.69
N LEU A 286 8.52 25.74 -1.88
CA LEU A 286 7.20 25.86 -2.50
C LEU A 286 6.18 25.23 -1.59
N GLN A 287 5.01 25.83 -1.49
CA GLN A 287 3.82 25.21 -0.95
C GLN A 287 2.89 24.76 -2.07
N GLY A 288 2.22 23.65 -1.84
CA GLY A 288 1.21 23.16 -2.77
C GLY A 288 0.21 22.26 -2.08
N SER A 289 -1.05 22.39 -2.46
CA SER A 289 -2.10 21.46 -2.06
C SER A 289 -1.98 20.21 -2.92
N THR A 290 -1.57 19.08 -2.30
CA THR A 290 -1.40 17.82 -3.02
C THR A 290 -2.58 16.89 -2.75
N THR A 291 -3.11 16.34 -3.84
CA THR A 291 -4.05 15.22 -3.82
C THR A 291 -3.40 14.02 -4.49
N MET A 292 -3.67 12.81 -4.01
CA MET A 292 -3.24 11.59 -4.68
C MET A 292 -4.44 10.78 -5.10
N THR A 293 -4.34 10.20 -6.28
CA THR A 293 -5.25 9.16 -6.74
C THR A 293 -4.41 7.91 -6.97
N TRP A 294 -4.73 6.84 -6.25
CA TRP A 294 -4.12 5.53 -6.47
C TRP A 294 -5.12 4.68 -7.27
N GLN A 295 -4.78 4.39 -8.52
CA GLN A 295 -5.58 3.55 -9.38
C GLN A 295 -5.31 2.08 -9.06
N CYS A 296 -6.33 1.37 -8.58
CA CYS A 296 -6.18 -0.02 -8.18
C CYS A 296 -7.46 -0.80 -8.41
N ASP A 297 -7.42 -1.70 -9.41
CA ASP A 297 -8.51 -2.64 -9.71
C ASP A 297 -8.26 -4.03 -9.10
N SER A 298 -7.07 -4.25 -8.54
CA SER A 298 -6.67 -5.54 -7.97
C SER A 298 -7.08 -5.73 -6.51
N LEU A 299 -7.87 -4.82 -5.93
CA LEU A 299 -8.31 -4.94 -4.55
C LEU A 299 -9.33 -6.07 -4.39
N MET A 300 -8.90 -7.06 -3.61
CA MET A 300 -9.60 -8.31 -3.42
C MET A 300 -10.68 -8.24 -2.33
N ASP A 301 -11.54 -7.21 -2.35
CA ASP A 301 -12.51 -6.93 -1.28
C ASP A 301 -13.40 -8.14 -0.98
N THR A 302 -14.03 -8.72 -2.00
CA THR A 302 -14.87 -9.91 -1.87
C THR A 302 -14.08 -11.13 -1.41
N ASN A 303 -12.89 -11.36 -1.97
CA ASN A 303 -12.08 -12.54 -1.64
C ASN A 303 -11.49 -12.46 -0.23
N SER A 304 -11.14 -11.27 0.26
CA SER A 304 -10.67 -11.05 1.63
C SER A 304 -11.79 -11.36 2.63
N LEU A 305 -13.01 -10.88 2.37
CA LEU A 305 -14.17 -11.17 3.20
C LEU A 305 -14.51 -12.66 3.21
N VAL A 306 -14.48 -13.31 2.04
CA VAL A 306 -14.70 -14.76 1.90
C VAL A 306 -13.64 -15.54 2.69
N LEU A 307 -12.36 -15.19 2.56
CA LEU A 307 -11.26 -15.81 3.32
C LEU A 307 -11.48 -15.67 4.83
N TRP A 308 -11.89 -14.49 5.29
CA TRP A 308 -12.16 -14.23 6.70
C TRP A 308 -13.36 -15.02 7.22
N CYS A 309 -14.49 -15.03 6.50
CA CYS A 309 -15.65 -15.83 6.86
C CYS A 309 -15.32 -17.34 6.91
N MET A 310 -14.57 -17.86 5.93
CA MET A 310 -14.11 -19.25 5.93
C MET A 310 -13.19 -19.55 7.12
N THR A 311 -12.24 -18.65 7.41
CA THR A 311 -11.30 -18.80 8.53
C THR A 311 -12.03 -18.77 9.88
N LEU A 312 -12.98 -17.85 10.07
CA LEU A 312 -13.80 -17.78 11.28
C LEU A 312 -14.67 -19.01 11.47
N TYR A 313 -15.31 -19.49 10.39
CA TYR A 313 -16.10 -20.72 10.45
C TYR A 313 -15.24 -21.91 10.87
N GLN A 314 -14.08 -22.09 10.24
CA GLN A 314 -13.14 -23.15 10.60
C GLN A 314 -12.60 -22.97 12.02
N ALA A 315 -12.37 -21.75 12.47
CA ALA A 315 -11.96 -21.47 13.84
C ALA A 315 -13.03 -21.82 14.87
N ALA A 316 -14.30 -21.52 14.57
CA ALA A 316 -15.41 -21.96 15.41
C ALA A 316 -15.43 -23.50 15.51
N LEU A 317 -15.28 -24.21 14.39
CA LEU A 317 -15.18 -25.68 14.42
C LEU A 317 -14.00 -26.17 15.28
N GLN A 318 -12.83 -25.53 15.20
CA GLN A 318 -11.67 -25.88 16.04
C GLN A 318 -11.98 -25.69 17.52
N ILE A 319 -12.57 -24.56 17.90
CA ILE A 319 -12.85 -24.20 19.30
C ILE A 319 -13.89 -25.16 19.90
N PHE A 320 -14.97 -25.43 19.17
CA PHE A 320 -16.09 -26.22 19.70
C PHE A 320 -15.84 -27.74 19.66
N PHE A 321 -15.23 -28.26 18.58
CA PHE A 321 -15.12 -29.71 18.38
C PHE A 321 -13.71 -30.26 18.57
N LEU A 322 -12.67 -29.43 18.44
CA LEU A 322 -11.27 -29.84 18.50
C LEU A 322 -10.41 -28.97 19.47
N PRO A 323 -10.89 -28.57 20.66
CA PRO A 323 -10.17 -27.62 21.52
C PRO A 323 -8.81 -28.14 22.02
N GLN A 324 -8.68 -29.46 22.16
CA GLN A 324 -7.47 -30.15 22.64
C GLN A 324 -6.68 -30.82 21.50
N SER A 325 -7.12 -30.67 20.25
CA SER A 325 -6.45 -31.31 19.12
C SER A 325 -5.10 -30.64 18.84
N ALA A 326 -4.08 -31.45 18.62
CA ALA A 326 -2.80 -30.99 18.10
C ALA A 326 -2.92 -30.52 16.64
N ILE A 327 -3.96 -30.96 15.91
CA ILE A 327 -4.18 -30.67 14.50
C ILE A 327 -5.02 -29.39 14.36
N CYS A 328 -4.60 -28.50 13.48
CA CYS A 328 -5.39 -27.33 13.10
C CYS A 328 -6.28 -27.66 11.91
N ILE A 329 -7.58 -27.41 12.03
CA ILE A 329 -8.56 -27.69 10.97
C ILE A 329 -8.39 -26.79 9.74
N ILE A 330 -7.87 -25.56 9.90
CA ILE A 330 -7.79 -24.55 8.83
C ILE A 330 -6.92 -25.03 7.66
N PRO A 331 -5.64 -25.42 7.85
CA PRO A 331 -4.82 -25.99 6.78
C PRO A 331 -5.43 -27.21 6.12
N VAL A 332 -6.02 -28.10 6.92
CA VAL A 332 -6.53 -29.40 6.45
C VAL A 332 -7.76 -29.24 5.55
N GLN A 333 -8.64 -28.29 5.87
CA GLN A 333 -9.81 -28.02 5.03
C GLN A 333 -9.46 -27.11 3.86
N SER A 334 -8.60 -26.11 4.07
CA SER A 334 -8.23 -25.14 3.03
C SER A 334 -7.33 -25.76 1.95
N SER A 335 -6.52 -26.77 2.27
CA SER A 335 -5.72 -27.51 1.27
C SER A 335 -6.56 -28.32 0.28
N LYS A 336 -7.83 -28.59 0.60
CA LYS A 336 -8.77 -29.30 -0.27
C LYS A 336 -9.49 -28.36 -1.26
N ASN A 337 -9.21 -27.07 -1.21
CA ASN A 337 -9.85 -26.04 -2.03
C ASN A 337 -8.82 -25.26 -2.86
N ILE A 338 -9.20 -24.84 -4.06
CA ILE A 338 -8.37 -24.02 -4.96
C ILE A 338 -8.40 -22.53 -4.59
N VAL A 339 -9.39 -22.09 -3.80
CA VAL A 339 -9.56 -20.67 -3.41
C VAL A 339 -8.28 -20.07 -2.82
N GLY A 340 -7.56 -20.80 -1.97
CA GLY A 340 -6.31 -20.31 -1.38
C GLY A 340 -5.21 -20.02 -2.41
N LEU A 341 -5.05 -20.91 -3.40
CA LEU A 341 -4.07 -20.72 -4.49
C LEU A 341 -4.47 -19.58 -5.42
N ALA A 342 -5.77 -19.44 -5.71
CA ALA A 342 -6.28 -18.31 -6.51
C ALA A 342 -6.04 -16.96 -5.81
N ILE A 343 -6.28 -16.89 -4.49
CA ILE A 343 -5.98 -15.68 -3.70
C ILE A 343 -4.49 -15.36 -3.76
N LEU A 344 -3.64 -16.35 -3.53
CA LEU A 344 -2.19 -16.16 -3.57
C LEU A 344 -1.70 -15.66 -4.94
N PHE A 345 -2.25 -16.20 -6.04
CA PHE A 345 -1.89 -15.78 -7.40
C PHE A 345 -2.25 -14.31 -7.65
N VAL A 346 -3.49 -13.90 -7.36
CA VAL A 346 -3.95 -12.52 -7.58
C VAL A 346 -3.15 -11.54 -6.72
N VAL A 347 -2.80 -11.93 -5.49
CA VAL A 347 -2.02 -11.09 -4.57
C VAL A 347 -0.60 -10.84 -5.09
N PHE A 348 0.08 -11.87 -5.59
CA PHE A 348 1.41 -11.67 -6.18
C PHE A 348 1.34 -10.93 -7.52
N TRP A 349 0.30 -11.16 -8.32
CA TRP A 349 0.08 -10.44 -9.57
C TRP A 349 -0.19 -8.95 -9.35
N GLY A 350 -1.01 -8.62 -8.35
CA GLY A 350 -1.32 -7.23 -7.97
C GLY A 350 -0.25 -6.55 -7.10
N ASN A 351 0.87 -7.23 -6.80
CA ASN A 351 1.88 -6.71 -5.88
C ASN A 351 2.54 -5.43 -6.39
N GLU A 352 2.68 -5.26 -7.71
CA GLU A 352 3.21 -4.03 -8.32
C GLU A 352 2.42 -2.78 -7.91
N ASN A 353 1.08 -2.87 -7.87
CA ASN A 353 0.22 -1.75 -7.45
C ASN A 353 0.46 -1.38 -5.99
N ILE A 354 0.59 -2.38 -5.12
CA ILE A 354 0.81 -2.20 -3.69
C ILE A 354 2.21 -1.63 -3.42
N GLN A 355 3.23 -2.16 -4.10
CA GLN A 355 4.62 -1.68 -3.99
C GLN A 355 4.75 -0.23 -4.48
N THR A 356 4.01 0.16 -5.51
CA THR A 356 3.99 1.53 -6.03
C THR A 356 3.46 2.49 -4.97
N LEU A 357 2.32 2.15 -4.33
CA LEU A 357 1.74 2.94 -3.25
C LEU A 357 2.67 3.03 -2.03
N SER A 358 3.21 1.89 -1.56
CA SER A 358 4.08 1.87 -0.37
C SER A 358 5.38 2.64 -0.61
N THR A 359 5.98 2.51 -1.80
CA THR A 359 7.18 3.25 -2.19
C THR A 359 6.92 4.75 -2.25
N TYR A 360 5.80 5.17 -2.87
CA TYR A 360 5.44 6.59 -2.95
C TYR A 360 5.26 7.21 -1.55
N ILE A 361 4.51 6.54 -0.67
CA ILE A 361 4.29 7.02 0.71
C ILE A 361 5.60 7.05 1.50
N TYR A 362 6.45 6.03 1.34
CA TYR A 362 7.75 5.97 2.01
C TYR A 362 8.66 7.14 1.61
N GLN A 363 8.71 7.48 0.32
CA GLN A 363 9.50 8.59 -0.19
C GLN A 363 8.90 9.97 0.15
N ASN A 364 7.61 10.03 0.51
CA ASN A 364 6.91 11.28 0.84
C ASN A 364 6.22 11.19 2.22
N PRO A 365 6.98 11.18 3.34
CA PRO A 365 6.45 10.95 4.68
C PRO A 365 5.65 12.13 5.28
N SER A 366 5.66 13.31 4.66
CA SER A 366 5.04 14.56 5.13
C SER A 366 3.50 14.55 5.19
N PHE A 367 2.90 13.39 4.94
CA PHE A 367 1.56 13.25 4.43
C PHE A 367 0.60 12.55 5.40
N GLY A 368 1.09 12.09 6.56
CA GLY A 368 0.26 11.35 7.53
C GLY A 368 -0.30 10.03 6.99
N LEU A 369 0.11 9.60 5.80
CA LEU A 369 -0.34 8.39 5.12
C LEU A 369 0.49 7.15 5.47
N THR A 370 1.39 7.24 6.46
CA THR A 370 2.31 6.15 6.84
C THR A 370 1.56 4.85 7.16
N PHE A 371 0.35 4.95 7.72
CA PHE A 371 -0.54 3.82 7.95
C PHE A 371 -0.92 3.08 6.66
N TYR A 372 -1.27 3.79 5.59
CA TYR A 372 -1.62 3.17 4.30
C TYR A 372 -0.40 2.53 3.63
N GLY A 373 0.79 3.13 3.82
CA GLY A 373 2.05 2.53 3.36
C GLY A 373 2.38 1.18 4.02
N LEU A 374 1.87 0.93 5.23
CA LEU A 374 2.00 -0.34 5.95
C LEU A 374 0.95 -1.38 5.52
N CYS A 375 -0.26 -0.93 5.18
CA CYS A 375 -1.40 -1.82 4.91
C CYS A 375 -1.10 -2.87 3.85
N GLY A 376 -0.47 -2.46 2.74
CA GLY A 376 -0.07 -3.33 1.65
C GLY A 376 0.89 -4.46 2.05
N PRO A 377 2.09 -4.14 2.55
CA PRO A 377 3.04 -5.14 3.06
C PRO A 377 2.44 -6.08 4.11
N THR A 378 1.64 -5.55 5.06
CA THR A 378 1.01 -6.37 6.10
C THR A 378 -0.06 -7.30 5.50
N GLN A 379 -0.86 -6.84 4.54
CA GLN A 379 -1.85 -7.67 3.84
C GLN A 379 -1.18 -8.85 3.13
N LEU A 380 -0.16 -8.59 2.32
CA LEU A 380 0.59 -9.60 1.58
C LEU A 380 1.24 -10.62 2.51
N ALA A 381 1.92 -10.14 3.56
CA ALA A 381 2.55 -11.00 4.57
C ALA A 381 1.53 -11.91 5.28
N SER A 382 0.35 -11.39 5.64
CA SER A 382 -0.72 -12.16 6.28
C SER A 382 -1.32 -13.23 5.37
N ILE A 383 -1.51 -12.94 4.08
CA ILE A 383 -1.96 -13.94 3.11
C ILE A 383 -0.93 -15.06 2.97
N VAL A 384 0.35 -14.68 2.80
CA VAL A 384 1.47 -15.63 2.74
C VAL A 384 1.56 -16.48 4.02
N GLY A 385 1.39 -15.87 5.19
CA GLY A 385 1.38 -16.57 6.48
C GLY A 385 0.28 -17.64 6.56
N ILE A 386 -0.95 -17.33 6.13
CA ILE A 386 -2.05 -18.30 6.05
C ILE A 386 -1.74 -19.40 5.02
N MET A 387 -1.28 -19.02 3.83
CA MET A 387 -1.05 -19.96 2.73
C MET A 387 0.12 -20.90 2.98
N THR A 388 1.07 -20.53 3.84
CA THR A 388 2.19 -21.40 4.24
C THR A 388 1.68 -22.76 4.74
N GLY A 389 0.74 -22.76 5.69
CA GLY A 389 0.17 -24.01 6.21
C GLY A 389 -0.65 -24.77 5.17
N ASN A 390 -1.40 -24.05 4.34
CA ASN A 390 -2.22 -24.66 3.29
C ASN A 390 -1.37 -25.40 2.26
N ILE A 391 -0.26 -24.80 1.79
CA ILE A 391 0.64 -25.42 0.82
C ILE A 391 1.38 -26.61 1.43
N ILE A 392 1.87 -26.50 2.66
CA ILE A 392 2.50 -27.63 3.36
C ILE A 392 1.50 -28.79 3.45
N GLN A 393 0.27 -28.52 3.88
CA GLN A 393 -0.77 -29.55 4.00
C GLN A 393 -1.21 -30.11 2.64
N MET A 394 -1.20 -29.31 1.58
CA MET A 394 -1.47 -29.77 0.20
C MET A 394 -0.38 -30.73 -0.28
N TRP A 395 0.89 -30.44 0.02
CA TRP A 395 2.03 -31.29 -0.35
C TRP A 395 1.97 -32.69 0.26
N PHE A 396 1.52 -32.80 1.51
CA PHE A 396 1.43 -34.08 2.20
C PHE A 396 0.13 -34.84 1.94
N ASN A 397 -0.85 -34.27 1.22
CA ASN A 397 -2.12 -34.92 0.88
C ASN A 397 -1.86 -36.24 0.11
N PRO A 398 -2.46 -37.39 0.48
CA PRO A 398 -3.59 -37.60 1.39
C PRO A 398 -3.32 -37.54 2.90
N ARG A 399 -2.07 -37.43 3.36
CA ARG A 399 -1.72 -37.45 4.80
C ARG A 399 -1.97 -36.11 5.49
N ILE A 400 -2.37 -36.16 6.76
CA ILE A 400 -2.48 -35.00 7.65
C ILE A 400 -1.13 -34.69 8.27
N VAL A 401 -0.75 -33.41 8.27
CA VAL A 401 0.46 -32.93 8.93
C VAL A 401 0.19 -32.75 10.42
N ILE A 402 0.83 -33.58 11.25
CA ILE A 402 0.64 -33.54 12.71
C ILE A 402 1.54 -32.50 13.40
N GLN A 403 2.64 -32.12 12.77
CA GLN A 403 3.61 -31.15 13.31
C GLN A 403 3.11 -29.71 13.18
N THR A 404 1.95 -29.39 13.75
CA THR A 404 1.31 -28.08 13.69
C THR A 404 2.20 -26.96 14.25
N TRP A 405 3.06 -27.27 15.21
CA TRP A 405 4.05 -26.32 15.73
C TRP A 405 5.09 -25.89 14.67
N ILE A 406 5.46 -26.78 13.74
CA ILE A 406 6.34 -26.45 12.61
C ILE A 406 5.59 -25.53 11.66
N ILE A 407 4.33 -25.85 11.35
CA ILE A 407 3.49 -24.99 10.50
C ILE A 407 3.34 -23.60 11.12
N LEU A 408 3.09 -23.52 12.44
CA LEU A 408 3.01 -22.27 13.18
C LEU A 408 4.30 -21.45 13.06
N LEU A 409 5.45 -22.06 13.35
CA LEU A 409 6.75 -21.41 13.28
C LEU A 409 7.02 -20.86 11.87
N PHE A 410 6.88 -21.70 10.84
CA PHE A 410 7.15 -21.29 9.46
C PHE A 410 6.14 -20.28 8.93
N SER A 411 4.88 -20.31 9.38
CA SER A 411 3.88 -19.28 9.03
C SER A 411 4.29 -17.91 9.59
N VAL A 412 4.81 -17.86 10.83
CA VAL A 412 5.32 -16.62 11.45
C VAL A 412 6.62 -16.15 10.77
N VAL A 413 7.56 -17.06 10.48
CA VAL A 413 8.80 -16.73 9.78
C VAL A 413 8.52 -16.16 8.39
N ASN A 414 7.62 -16.79 7.63
CA ASN A 414 7.19 -16.28 6.33
C ASN A 414 6.57 -14.89 6.43
N TRP A 415 5.69 -14.70 7.41
CA TRP A 415 5.07 -13.40 7.65
C TRP A 415 6.12 -12.31 7.91
N ILE A 416 7.06 -12.56 8.83
CA ILE A 416 8.12 -11.60 9.20
C ILE A 416 9.01 -11.31 7.99
N LEU A 417 9.43 -12.34 7.26
CA LEU A 417 10.34 -12.19 6.12
C LEU A 417 9.71 -11.34 5.00
N VAL A 418 8.49 -11.69 4.57
CA VAL A 418 7.80 -10.98 3.50
C VAL A 418 7.48 -9.55 3.93
N PHE A 419 6.97 -9.35 5.14
CA PHE A 419 6.71 -8.00 5.67
C PHE A 419 7.99 -7.15 5.69
N TYR A 420 9.11 -7.73 6.15
CA TYR A 420 10.37 -7.02 6.25
C TYR A 420 10.90 -6.58 4.88
N ILE A 421 10.87 -7.48 3.90
CA ILE A 421 11.31 -7.20 2.54
C ILE A 421 10.43 -6.11 1.90
N GLU A 422 9.11 -6.26 1.96
CA GLU A 422 8.14 -5.37 1.31
C GLU A 422 8.10 -3.97 1.92
N TYR A 423 8.24 -3.84 3.24
CA TYR A 423 8.17 -2.54 3.91
C TYR A 423 9.53 -1.85 4.06
N PHE A 424 10.58 -2.59 4.43
CA PHE A 424 11.88 -1.96 4.75
C PHE A 424 12.89 -1.97 3.61
N ILE A 425 12.87 -2.99 2.74
CA ILE A 425 13.90 -3.16 1.70
C ILE A 425 13.44 -2.51 0.39
N PHE A 426 12.30 -2.92 -0.15
CA PHE A 426 11.89 -2.48 -1.49
C PHE A 426 11.68 -0.97 -1.62
N PRO A 427 11.00 -0.26 -0.68
CA PRO A 427 10.82 1.18 -0.81
C PRO A 427 12.15 1.94 -0.82
N LYS A 428 13.17 1.46 -0.09
CA LYS A 428 14.50 2.08 -0.01
C LYS A 428 15.36 1.84 -1.25
N GLN A 429 15.19 0.68 -1.90
CA GLN A 429 15.93 0.33 -3.11
C GLN A 429 15.39 1.02 -4.37
N ASN A 430 14.20 1.62 -4.29
CA ASN A 430 13.59 2.29 -5.42
C ASN A 430 14.08 3.73 -5.55
N VAL A 431 14.49 4.09 -6.76
CA VAL A 431 14.77 5.46 -7.18
C VAL A 431 13.77 5.89 -8.25
N ASN A 432 13.45 7.18 -8.29
CA ASN A 432 12.58 7.75 -9.31
C ASN A 432 13.36 7.88 -10.62
N ILE A 433 12.93 7.15 -11.64
CA ILE A 433 13.48 7.22 -13.00
C ILE A 433 12.47 7.91 -13.89
N VAL A 434 12.90 8.95 -14.60
CA VAL A 434 12.05 9.66 -15.56
C VAL A 434 11.63 8.71 -16.68
N SER A 435 10.34 8.71 -16.98
CA SER A 435 9.73 7.84 -17.99
C SER A 435 8.77 8.64 -18.87
N LYS A 436 8.28 7.99 -19.92
CA LYS A 436 7.19 8.53 -20.74
C LYS A 436 5.90 8.52 -19.94
N CYS A 437 5.13 9.59 -20.06
CA CYS A 437 3.78 9.69 -19.53
C CYS A 437 2.83 8.78 -20.29
N ALA A 438 1.94 8.10 -19.57
CA ALA A 438 0.83 7.40 -20.20
C ALA A 438 -0.37 8.35 -20.44
N LEU A 439 -0.59 9.33 -19.56
CA LEU A 439 -1.58 10.39 -19.79
C LEU A 439 -1.00 11.63 -20.46
N ALA A 440 -1.73 12.18 -21.42
CA ALA A 440 -1.40 13.45 -22.08
C ALA A 440 -1.51 14.67 -21.13
N THR A 441 -2.26 14.54 -20.04
CA THR A 441 -2.43 15.60 -19.03
C THR A 441 -1.32 15.62 -17.98
N SER A 442 -0.50 14.57 -17.91
CA SER A 442 0.59 14.46 -16.95
C SER A 442 1.70 15.47 -17.26
N SER A 443 2.18 16.14 -16.21
CA SER A 443 3.27 17.12 -16.30
C SER A 443 4.65 16.46 -16.14
N ASN A 444 4.78 15.52 -15.19
CA ASN A 444 6.01 14.76 -14.97
C ASN A 444 5.67 13.28 -14.76
N CYS A 445 6.53 12.39 -15.23
CA CYS A 445 6.25 10.96 -15.24
C CYS A 445 7.45 10.15 -14.78
N PHE A 446 7.22 9.33 -13.76
CA PHE A 446 8.24 8.58 -13.07
C PHE A 446 7.90 7.10 -13.05
N THR A 447 8.94 6.28 -13.07
CA THR A 447 8.87 4.84 -12.80
C THR A 447 9.84 4.53 -11.67
N PHE A 448 9.45 3.63 -10.77
CA PHE A 448 10.34 3.16 -9.72
C PHE A 448 11.24 2.06 -10.31
N GLY A 449 12.54 2.30 -10.31
CA GLY A 449 13.49 1.48 -11.05
C GLY A 449 13.52 0.00 -10.67
N SER A 450 13.25 -0.32 -9.40
CA SER A 450 13.44 -1.67 -8.86
C SER A 450 12.14 -2.49 -8.82
N ILE A 451 10.95 -1.88 -8.96
CA ILE A 451 9.66 -2.60 -8.88
C ILE A 451 9.54 -3.70 -9.94
N LYS A 452 9.99 -3.44 -11.18
CA LYS A 452 9.96 -4.43 -12.27
C LYS A 452 10.73 -5.72 -11.97
N VAL A 453 11.71 -5.66 -11.07
CA VAL A 453 12.52 -6.80 -10.64
C VAL A 453 12.06 -7.34 -9.29
N ASN A 454 11.59 -6.47 -8.39
CA ASN A 454 11.28 -6.83 -7.01
C ASN A 454 9.90 -7.46 -6.82
N TRP A 455 8.95 -7.28 -7.74
CA TRP A 455 7.56 -7.75 -7.55
C TRP A 455 7.43 -9.26 -7.30
N TYR A 456 8.31 -10.08 -7.90
CA TYR A 456 8.32 -11.55 -7.73
C TYR A 456 9.25 -12.05 -6.63
N VAL A 457 10.14 -11.21 -6.08
CA VAL A 457 11.13 -11.62 -5.07
C VAL A 457 10.46 -12.10 -3.79
N SER A 458 9.36 -11.46 -3.38
CA SER A 458 8.55 -11.91 -2.24
C SER A 458 7.93 -13.30 -2.45
N ALA A 459 7.53 -13.63 -3.69
CA ALA A 459 7.04 -14.96 -4.03
C ALA A 459 8.16 -16.02 -3.96
N ILE A 460 9.37 -15.68 -4.40
CA ILE A 460 10.55 -16.56 -4.28
C ILE A 460 10.91 -16.78 -2.80
N ALA A 461 10.93 -15.72 -1.99
CA ALA A 461 11.22 -15.80 -0.55
C ALA A 461 10.20 -16.71 0.16
N PHE A 462 8.91 -16.48 -0.11
CA PHE A 462 7.81 -17.31 0.38
C PHE A 462 7.96 -18.79 -0.04
N GLY A 463 8.22 -19.05 -1.32
CA GLY A 463 8.39 -20.40 -1.85
C GLY A 463 9.58 -21.13 -1.22
N SER A 464 10.68 -20.42 -1.00
CA SER A 464 11.91 -20.98 -0.40
C SER A 464 11.68 -21.40 1.05
N VAL A 465 11.05 -20.55 1.86
CA VAL A 465 10.72 -20.86 3.26
C VAL A 465 9.71 -22.00 3.33
N THR A 466 8.73 -22.03 2.42
CA THR A 466 7.72 -23.12 2.36
C THR A 466 8.38 -24.45 1.99
N ALA A 467 9.30 -24.46 1.03
CA ALA A 467 10.08 -25.66 0.68
C ALA A 467 10.92 -26.16 1.85
N LEU A 468 11.59 -25.24 2.58
CA LEU A 468 12.34 -25.58 3.79
C LEU A 468 11.42 -26.16 4.88
N ALA A 469 10.21 -25.63 5.03
CA ALA A 469 9.22 -26.16 5.96
C ALA A 469 8.82 -27.60 5.62
N ILE A 470 8.57 -27.89 4.34
CA ILE A 470 8.25 -29.23 3.85
C ILE A 470 9.40 -30.20 4.14
N LEU A 471 10.65 -29.82 3.83
CA LEU A 471 11.83 -30.64 4.13
C LEU A 471 11.99 -30.88 5.63
N THR A 472 11.68 -29.87 6.45
CA THR A 472 11.72 -29.96 7.92
C THR A 472 10.67 -30.96 8.43
N VAL A 473 9.44 -30.91 7.90
CA VAL A 473 8.38 -31.88 8.24
C VAL A 473 8.79 -33.30 7.82
N TYR A 474 9.37 -33.47 6.63
CA TYR A 474 9.86 -34.77 6.15
C TYR A 474 10.97 -35.33 7.06
N SER A 475 11.92 -34.48 7.42
CA SER A 475 13.04 -34.84 8.31
C SER A 475 12.53 -35.20 9.70
N HIS A 476 11.68 -34.38 10.29
CA HIS A 476 11.08 -34.65 11.60
C HIS A 476 10.23 -35.94 11.57
N SER A 477 9.46 -36.18 10.51
CA SER A 477 8.68 -37.40 10.32
C SER A 477 9.57 -38.64 10.30
N ARG A 478 10.72 -38.57 9.63
CA ARG A 478 11.65 -39.69 9.47
C ARG A 478 12.52 -39.97 10.71
N PHE A 479 12.99 -38.92 11.38
CA PHE A 479 13.99 -39.04 12.45
C PHE A 479 13.40 -39.16 13.86
N VAL A 480 12.13 -38.80 14.07
CA VAL A 480 11.50 -38.86 15.40
C VAL A 480 10.64 -40.12 15.51
N PRO A 481 11.13 -41.21 16.14
CA PRO A 481 10.41 -42.48 16.22
C PRO A 481 9.16 -42.39 17.10
N ALA A 482 8.17 -43.22 16.80
CA ALA A 482 6.93 -43.31 17.57
C ALA A 482 7.21 -43.70 19.02
N LYS A 483 6.74 -42.90 19.99
CA LYS A 483 6.89 -43.24 21.42
C LYS A 483 5.92 -44.32 21.90
N VAL A 484 4.78 -44.45 21.23
CA VAL A 484 3.68 -45.35 21.61
C VAL A 484 3.18 -46.05 20.36
N ILE A 485 3.03 -47.37 20.45
CA ILE A 485 2.47 -48.21 19.37
C ILE A 485 0.97 -48.33 19.60
N LEU A 486 0.19 -48.02 18.56
CA LEU A 486 -1.27 -48.13 18.61
C LEU A 486 -1.69 -49.58 18.38
N PRO A 487 -2.54 -50.19 19.25
CA PRO A 487 -3.00 -51.55 19.02
C PRO A 487 -3.92 -51.61 17.78
N PRO A 488 -3.86 -52.69 16.97
CA PRO A 488 -4.68 -52.83 15.76
C PRO A 488 -6.19 -52.92 16.06
N THR A 489 -6.55 -53.17 17.31
CA THR A 489 -7.94 -53.18 17.80
C THR A 489 -8.53 -51.78 18.00
N ASN A 490 -7.74 -50.71 17.84
CA ASN A 490 -8.22 -49.34 18.00
C ASN A 490 -9.34 -49.01 16.98
N SER A 491 -10.45 -48.45 17.47
CA SER A 491 -11.64 -48.18 16.65
C SER A 491 -11.38 -47.23 15.48
N VAL A 492 -10.43 -46.29 15.60
CA VAL A 492 -10.05 -45.36 14.54
C VAL A 492 -9.34 -46.09 13.39
N LEU A 493 -8.41 -46.99 13.71
CA LEU A 493 -7.72 -47.80 12.70
C LEU A 493 -8.71 -48.71 11.95
N GLN A 494 -9.62 -49.35 12.69
CA GLN A 494 -10.67 -50.20 12.10
C GLN A 494 -11.62 -49.41 11.20
N TYR A 495 -12.03 -48.20 11.61
CA TYR A 495 -12.90 -47.33 10.82
C TYR A 495 -12.21 -46.82 9.54
N LEU A 496 -10.92 -46.51 9.62
CA LEU A 496 -10.12 -46.09 8.47
C LEU A 496 -9.69 -47.28 7.59
N LYS A 497 -9.80 -48.52 8.08
CA LYS A 497 -9.32 -49.76 7.45
C LYS A 497 -7.81 -49.71 7.18
N ILE A 498 -7.04 -49.26 8.17
CA ILE A 498 -5.57 -49.14 8.10
C ILE A 498 -4.92 -49.92 9.24
N SER A 499 -3.71 -50.43 9.02
CA SER A 499 -2.92 -51.14 10.04
C SER A 499 -2.04 -50.18 10.87
N ASP A 500 -1.62 -49.07 10.28
CA ASP A 500 -0.76 -48.06 10.91
C ASP A 500 -1.26 -46.65 10.59
N ILE A 501 -1.19 -45.77 11.59
CA ILE A 501 -1.57 -44.36 11.47
C ILE A 501 -0.60 -43.57 10.58
N SER A 502 0.63 -44.06 10.41
CA SER A 502 1.64 -43.46 9.51
C SER A 502 1.19 -43.39 8.05
N VAL A 503 0.20 -44.20 7.65
CA VAL A 503 -0.44 -44.16 6.33
C VAL A 503 -1.23 -42.86 6.12
N VAL A 504 -1.74 -42.29 7.21
CA VAL A 504 -2.74 -41.20 7.24
C VAL A 504 -2.18 -39.92 7.87
N ALA A 505 -1.17 -40.04 8.73
CA ALA A 505 -0.51 -38.92 9.41
C ALA A 505 0.98 -38.90 9.10
N THR A 506 1.56 -37.70 9.03
CA THR A 506 3.02 -37.52 8.85
C THR A 506 3.82 -38.02 10.05
N SER A 507 3.26 -38.06 11.25
CA SER A 507 3.90 -38.70 12.40
C SER A 507 2.88 -39.22 13.41
N PRO A 508 3.11 -40.39 14.00
CA PRO A 508 2.33 -40.88 15.13
C PRO A 508 2.52 -40.04 16.41
N ASN A 509 3.65 -39.32 16.51
CA ASN A 509 3.94 -38.48 17.66
C ASN A 509 3.09 -37.21 17.63
N GLY A 510 2.33 -37.00 18.71
CA GLY A 510 1.41 -35.88 18.85
C GLY A 510 -0.05 -36.25 18.59
N CYS A 511 -0.31 -37.28 17.75
CA CYS A 511 -1.66 -37.78 17.52
C CYS A 511 -2.04 -38.97 18.39
N ILE A 512 -1.08 -39.69 18.98
CA ILE A 512 -1.35 -40.80 19.91
C ILE A 512 -1.10 -40.34 21.35
N TYR A 513 -1.96 -40.78 22.27
CA TYR A 513 -1.81 -40.50 23.70
C TYR A 513 -2.40 -41.58 24.59
N THR A 514 -1.75 -41.78 25.73
CA THR A 514 -2.22 -42.72 26.75
C THR A 514 -3.06 -41.95 27.77
N GLU A 515 -4.28 -42.42 27.99
CA GLU A 515 -5.15 -41.93 29.05
C GLU A 515 -4.77 -42.54 30.41
N LYS A 516 -5.31 -42.00 31.51
CA LYS A 516 -4.94 -42.41 32.88
C LYS A 516 -5.20 -43.90 33.17
N GLU A 517 -6.13 -44.52 32.45
CA GLU A 517 -6.47 -45.94 32.58
C GLU A 517 -5.56 -46.86 31.75
N GLY A 518 -4.55 -46.30 31.06
CA GLY A 518 -3.63 -47.07 30.20
C GLY A 518 -4.14 -47.25 28.77
N ASP A 519 -5.37 -46.84 28.47
CA ASP A 519 -5.95 -46.88 27.13
C ASP A 519 -5.26 -45.89 26.19
N VAL A 520 -4.90 -46.38 25.00
CA VAL A 520 -4.22 -45.59 23.97
C VAL A 520 -5.24 -45.01 23.01
N ASN A 521 -5.43 -43.69 23.10
CA ASN A 521 -6.36 -42.90 22.30
C ASN A 521 -5.64 -42.16 21.16
N VAL A 522 -6.44 -41.80 20.16
CA VAL A 522 -6.00 -41.06 18.97
C VAL A 522 -6.68 -39.70 18.96
N ASP A 523 -5.92 -38.67 18.56
CA ASP A 523 -6.42 -37.31 18.39
C ASP A 523 -7.62 -37.30 17.44
N LYS A 524 -8.73 -36.72 17.92
CA LYS A 524 -9.99 -36.59 17.19
C LYS A 524 -9.81 -35.90 15.84
N GLY A 525 -8.82 -35.03 15.69
CA GLY A 525 -8.50 -34.31 14.46
C GLY A 525 -8.03 -35.22 13.31
N ILE A 526 -7.58 -36.46 13.59
CA ILE A 526 -7.17 -37.42 12.54
C ILE A 526 -8.33 -37.71 11.57
N LEU A 527 -9.56 -37.62 12.06
CA LEU A 527 -10.80 -37.91 11.33
C LEU A 527 -11.12 -36.86 10.26
N LEU A 528 -10.45 -35.71 10.30
CA LEU A 528 -10.55 -34.67 9.27
C LEU A 528 -10.09 -35.15 7.89
N ILE A 529 -9.32 -36.26 7.80
CA ILE A 529 -8.94 -36.84 6.51
C ILE A 529 -10.19 -37.27 5.72
N LYS A 530 -11.17 -37.87 6.41
CA LYS A 530 -12.47 -38.26 5.85
C LYS A 530 -13.54 -37.18 6.01
N ASN A 531 -13.14 -35.94 6.32
CA ASN A 531 -14.07 -34.84 6.61
C ASN A 531 -15.08 -35.19 7.71
N MET A 532 -14.65 -35.90 8.77
CA MET A 532 -15.50 -36.25 9.89
C MET A 532 -15.13 -35.46 11.15
N LEU A 533 -16.12 -35.08 11.95
CA LEU A 533 -15.99 -34.41 13.23
C LEU A 533 -16.81 -35.13 14.29
N HIS A 534 -16.22 -35.25 15.48
CA HIS A 534 -16.88 -35.73 16.68
C HIS A 534 -17.72 -34.58 17.25
N ILE A 535 -19.05 -34.74 17.24
CA ILE A 535 -19.99 -33.67 17.64
C ILE A 535 -20.49 -33.86 19.07
N SER A 536 -20.72 -35.10 19.48
CA SER A 536 -21.23 -35.49 20.80
C SER A 536 -20.54 -36.79 21.19
N SER A 537 -20.44 -37.09 22.49
CA SER A 537 -19.86 -38.35 23.01
C SER A 537 -20.40 -39.62 22.35
N SER A 538 -21.61 -39.57 21.79
CA SER A 538 -22.31 -40.68 21.14
C SER A 538 -22.44 -40.55 19.61
N ALA A 539 -21.99 -39.43 19.01
CA ALA A 539 -22.24 -39.15 17.59
C ALA A 539 -21.09 -38.42 16.87
N MET A 540 -20.78 -38.92 15.66
CA MET A 540 -19.86 -38.31 14.69
C MET A 540 -20.59 -38.01 13.38
N THR A 541 -20.26 -36.91 12.71
CA THR A 541 -20.83 -36.59 11.38
C THR A 541 -19.81 -35.90 10.48
N ARG A 542 -20.20 -35.59 9.25
CA ARG A 542 -19.35 -34.88 8.28
C ARG A 542 -19.15 -33.41 8.68
N THR A 543 -17.99 -32.84 8.36
CA THR A 543 -17.66 -31.43 8.62
C THR A 543 -18.69 -30.47 8.03
N THR A 544 -19.24 -30.79 6.85
CA THR A 544 -20.32 -30.02 6.20
C THR A 544 -21.58 -29.91 7.06
N ASN A 545 -21.88 -30.92 7.88
CA ASN A 545 -23.06 -30.93 8.74
C ASN A 545 -22.80 -30.23 10.09
N ALA A 546 -21.54 -30.01 10.46
CA ALA A 546 -21.17 -29.40 11.73
C ALA A 546 -21.62 -27.93 11.83
N LEU A 547 -21.78 -27.22 10.69
CA LEU A 547 -22.36 -25.88 10.67
C LEU A 547 -23.78 -25.87 11.23
N TYR A 548 -24.61 -26.84 10.85
CA TYR A 548 -25.98 -26.93 11.33
C TYR A 548 -26.03 -27.09 12.85
N TRP A 549 -25.09 -27.86 13.40
CA TRP A 549 -24.99 -28.07 14.83
C TRP A 549 -24.53 -26.82 15.60
N LEU A 550 -23.56 -26.08 15.05
CA LEU A 550 -23.12 -24.79 15.62
C LEU A 550 -24.26 -23.77 15.65
N ILE A 551 -25.01 -23.65 14.55
CA ILE A 551 -26.15 -22.75 14.48
C ILE A 551 -27.21 -23.18 15.49
N TYR A 552 -27.55 -24.47 15.55
CA TYR A 552 -28.53 -25.00 16.51
C TYR A 552 -28.21 -24.64 17.97
N HIS A 553 -26.94 -24.73 18.36
CA HIS A 553 -26.49 -24.37 19.71
C HIS A 553 -26.47 -22.85 19.95
N SER A 554 -26.33 -22.06 18.90
CA SER A 554 -26.35 -20.60 18.98
C SER A 554 -27.77 -20.01 19.04
N LEU A 555 -28.81 -20.81 18.79
CA LEU A 555 -30.20 -20.33 18.80
C LEU A 555 -30.70 -20.11 20.24
N PRO A 556 -31.27 -18.94 20.56
CA PRO A 556 -31.59 -18.55 21.93
C PRO A 556 -32.84 -19.21 22.52
N SER A 557 -33.75 -19.76 21.70
CA SER A 557 -35.01 -20.33 22.19
C SER A 557 -35.29 -21.73 21.64
N GLU A 558 -35.89 -22.58 22.48
CA GLU A 558 -36.27 -23.95 22.12
C GLU A 558 -37.30 -24.02 20.98
N ARG A 559 -38.16 -23.00 20.84
CA ARG A 559 -39.10 -22.91 19.71
C ARG A 559 -38.36 -22.75 18.38
N ILE A 560 -37.35 -21.87 18.34
CA ILE A 560 -36.55 -21.64 17.14
C ILE A 560 -35.66 -22.85 16.86
N LYS A 561 -35.09 -23.49 17.90
CA LYS A 561 -34.33 -24.75 17.75
C LYS A 561 -35.19 -25.87 17.14
N LYS A 562 -36.43 -26.06 17.63
CA LYS A 562 -37.37 -27.05 17.07
C LYS A 562 -37.70 -26.74 15.61
N TYR A 563 -38.01 -25.48 15.31
CA TYR A 563 -38.27 -25.05 13.93
C TYR A 563 -37.07 -25.30 13.00
N TYR A 564 -35.87 -24.90 13.43
CA TYR A 564 -34.63 -25.07 12.68
C TYR A 564 -34.29 -26.55 12.47
N SER A 565 -34.38 -27.38 13.52
CA SER A 565 -34.17 -28.83 13.41
C SER A 565 -35.15 -29.49 12.45
N ASN A 566 -36.43 -29.09 12.47
CA ASN A 566 -37.43 -29.61 11.53
C ASN A 566 -37.15 -29.17 10.08
N THR A 567 -36.58 -27.98 9.89
CA THR A 567 -36.27 -27.43 8.55
C THR A 567 -35.09 -28.15 7.91
N ILE A 568 -34.06 -28.52 8.68
CA ILE A 568 -32.88 -29.23 8.17
C ILE A 568 -33.17 -30.71 7.93
N GLY A 569 -34.12 -31.28 8.69
CA GLY A 569 -34.46 -32.69 8.64
C GLY A 569 -33.47 -33.55 9.43
N THR A 570 -33.13 -34.71 8.87
CA THR A 570 -32.23 -35.67 9.48
C THR A 570 -30.85 -35.64 8.84
N ILE A 571 -29.81 -35.76 9.67
CA ILE A 571 -28.41 -35.84 9.23
C ILE A 571 -27.86 -37.25 9.49
N LEU A 572 -27.00 -37.72 8.59
CA LEU A 572 -26.30 -38.98 8.78
C LEU A 572 -25.28 -38.84 9.91
N ILE A 573 -25.40 -39.71 10.91
CA ILE A 573 -24.45 -39.84 12.01
C ILE A 573 -23.86 -41.25 12.07
N ILE A 574 -22.64 -41.33 12.59
CA ILE A 574 -22.00 -42.57 12.98
C ILE A 574 -22.01 -42.63 14.50
N HIS A 575 -22.50 -43.73 15.05
CA HIS A 575 -22.61 -43.88 16.50
C HIS A 575 -21.26 -44.13 17.15
N LEU A 576 -21.10 -43.57 18.34
CA LEU A 576 -19.96 -43.79 19.21
C LEU A 576 -20.45 -44.48 20.48
N ASP A 577 -19.71 -45.48 20.92
CA ASP A 577 -19.97 -46.18 22.17
C ASP A 577 -18.74 -46.06 23.06
N ALA A 578 -18.88 -45.41 24.23
CA ALA A 578 -17.78 -45.01 25.10
C ALA A 578 -16.60 -44.36 24.34
N GLY A 579 -16.89 -43.47 23.38
CA GLY A 579 -15.90 -42.80 22.53
C GLY A 579 -15.28 -43.66 21.42
N LYS A 580 -15.64 -44.96 21.31
CA LYS A 580 -15.18 -45.87 20.25
C LYS A 580 -16.10 -45.78 19.05
N ILE A 581 -15.51 -45.69 17.86
CA ILE A 581 -16.27 -45.64 16.59
C ILE A 581 -16.94 -46.98 16.33
N THR A 582 -18.26 -47.00 16.34
CA THR A 582 -19.04 -48.18 15.98
C THR A 582 -19.25 -48.25 14.46
N ARG A 583 -19.65 -49.41 13.94
CA ARG A 583 -19.99 -49.58 12.52
C ARG A 583 -21.46 -49.23 12.21
N SER A 584 -22.24 -48.81 13.19
CA SER A 584 -23.63 -48.43 12.98
C SER A 584 -23.73 -46.95 12.56
N PHE A 585 -24.62 -46.71 11.59
CA PHE A 585 -24.96 -45.38 11.13
C PHE A 585 -26.48 -45.23 11.16
N SER A 586 -26.95 -44.03 11.46
CA SER A 586 -28.37 -43.71 11.43
C SER A 586 -28.61 -42.28 10.96
N TYR A 587 -29.84 -41.99 10.56
CA TYR A 587 -30.28 -40.64 10.25
C TYR A 587 -31.03 -40.09 11.46
N GLN A 588 -30.51 -39.04 12.08
CA GLN A 588 -31.12 -38.43 13.27
C GLN A 588 -31.33 -36.94 13.07
N SER A 589 -32.37 -36.39 13.71
CA SER A 589 -32.54 -34.95 13.75
C SER A 589 -31.49 -34.33 14.69
N ILE A 590 -31.14 -33.06 14.46
CA ILE A 590 -30.15 -32.36 15.31
C ILE A 590 -30.60 -32.32 16.77
N ARG A 591 -31.91 -32.24 16.99
CA ARG A 591 -32.50 -32.29 18.33
C ARG A 591 -32.20 -33.62 19.05
N ASP A 592 -32.39 -34.75 18.38
CA ASP A 592 -32.22 -36.08 18.98
C ASP A 592 -30.75 -36.33 19.37
N ILE A 593 -29.83 -35.81 18.56
CA ILE A 593 -28.38 -35.85 18.81
C ILE A 593 -28.01 -35.01 20.03
N SER A 594 -28.65 -33.84 20.20
CA SER A 594 -28.39 -32.98 21.36
C SER A 594 -28.91 -33.59 22.67
N THR A 595 -30.05 -34.28 22.63
CA THR A 595 -30.65 -34.92 23.81
C THR A 595 -29.88 -36.15 24.29
N THR A 596 -29.14 -36.82 23.40
CA THR A 596 -28.28 -37.97 23.75
C THR A 596 -26.89 -37.55 24.22
N SER A 597 -26.60 -36.23 24.25
CA SER A 597 -25.33 -35.67 24.71
C SER A 597 -25.36 -35.09 26.13
N GLN A 598 -26.55 -34.93 26.70
CA GLN A 598 -26.78 -34.62 28.12
C GLN A 598 -26.93 -35.92 28.90
#